data_AF-A0A9J6FE40-F1
#
_entry.id   AF-A0A9J6FE40-F1
#
_cell.length_a   1.000
_cell.length_b   1.000
_cell.length_c   1.000
_cell.angle_alpha   90.00
_cell.angle_beta   90.00
_cell.angle_gamma   90.00
#
_symmetry.space_group_name_H-M   'P 1'
#
loop_
_entity.id
_entity.type
_entity.pdbx_description
1 polymer ?
#
loop_
_entity_poly.entity_id
_entity_poly.type
_entity_poly.pdbx_seq_one_letter_code
_entity_poly.pdbx_strand_id
1 'polypeptide(L)'
;MRSLGDVIRINAEGDTGQRSSRVFRYCLQFRRESPQELEKRKKMARQPYTFLDESALEVSPEQFFLPGSALDMPKRPPWNRSMSKEALEAREAHYFREYLDKIESTFADKELSYFELNLETWRQLWRVLEMSEIILLVADIRHPVVHFPPALYTHVTKELGKRLVLVLNKIDLVPDALTAAWIHFFRDRYPGLVVLPFASYAGMTAKGKRGKRQGRLRMASEACRGLLLACQEMVGDKVDLSSWKNKIEEELVEEEVDDDDDEEPDALASAPTELVAPDTSFYEEERFKGGRLTLGFVGQPNVGKSSLLNALVGRKVVSVSRTPGHTKHFQTIFLTENVRLCDCPGLVFPSLQPKALQLREPYSAIQFLAERLDLPTILRLQPPDGAGDSHKAWSAFDLCEGKSRSNLRGLVGWY
;
A
#
# COMPACT_ATOMS: atom_id res chain seq x y z
N MET A 1 18.26 25.64 -13.83
CA MET A 1 17.80 24.28 -14.17
C MET A 1 18.68 23.27 -13.43
N ARG A 2 18.31 22.87 -12.21
CA ARG A 2 18.78 21.58 -11.70
C ARG A 2 17.85 20.55 -12.34
N SER A 3 18.38 19.65 -13.17
CA SER A 3 17.54 18.56 -13.66
C SER A 3 17.05 17.80 -12.44
N LEU A 4 15.77 17.39 -12.43
CA LEU A 4 15.37 16.24 -11.63
C LEU A 4 16.47 15.20 -11.84
N GLY A 5 17.24 14.85 -10.80
CA GLY A 5 18.32 13.86 -10.94
C GLY A 5 17.79 12.60 -11.62
N ASP A 6 18.67 11.73 -12.12
CA ASP A 6 18.25 10.54 -12.89
C ASP A 6 17.02 9.85 -12.25
N VAL A 7 15.92 9.75 -12.99
CA VAL A 7 14.65 9.19 -12.49
C VAL A 7 14.53 7.76 -12.99
N ILE A 8 14.17 6.84 -12.09
CA ILE A 8 13.82 5.47 -12.41
C ILE A 8 12.32 5.35 -12.54
N ARG A 9 11.90 4.78 -13.67
CA ARG A 9 10.51 4.49 -13.96
C ARG A 9 10.26 3.00 -13.75
N ILE A 10 9.32 2.66 -12.86
CA ILE A 10 8.89 1.28 -12.67
C ILE A 10 7.68 1.00 -13.58
N ASN A 11 7.65 -0.17 -14.22
CA ASN A 11 6.64 -0.62 -15.20
C ASN A 11 6.55 0.19 -16.50
N ALA A 12 7.71 0.64 -16.99
CA ALA A 12 7.88 1.29 -18.28
C ALA A 12 7.79 0.32 -19.47
N GLU A 13 7.68 -0.99 -19.23
CA GLU A 13 7.55 -2.02 -20.26
C GLU A 13 6.14 -2.00 -20.83
N GLY A 14 6.01 -1.39 -22.01
CA GLY A 14 4.94 -1.66 -22.95
C GLY A 14 5.37 -2.78 -23.88
N ASP A 15 4.43 -3.66 -24.19
CA ASP A 15 4.58 -4.71 -25.20
C ASP A 15 5.13 -4.11 -26.51
N THR A 16 5.92 -4.91 -27.21
CA THR A 16 6.81 -4.51 -28.30
C THR A 16 6.22 -3.48 -29.28
N GLY A 17 6.96 -2.39 -29.56
CA GLY A 17 6.97 -1.76 -30.89
C GLY A 17 6.35 -0.37 -31.09
N GLN A 18 5.60 0.21 -30.15
CA GLN A 18 5.11 1.60 -30.31
C GLN A 18 5.23 2.41 -29.01
N ARG A 19 6.31 3.19 -28.90
CA ARG A 19 6.57 4.10 -27.77
C ARG A 19 5.66 5.33 -27.85
N SER A 20 4.42 5.20 -27.37
CA SER A 20 3.54 6.35 -27.14
C SER A 20 3.85 7.01 -25.80
N SER A 21 3.88 8.35 -25.76
CA SER A 21 4.02 9.15 -24.52
C SER A 21 2.94 8.84 -23.46
N ARG A 22 1.83 8.22 -23.88
CA ARG A 22 0.74 7.77 -22.99
C ARG A 22 1.15 6.59 -22.10
N VAL A 23 2.06 5.72 -22.54
CA VAL A 23 2.48 4.51 -21.81
C VAL A 23 3.25 4.87 -20.53
N PHE A 24 4.04 5.94 -20.57
CA PHE A 24 4.85 6.38 -19.42
C PHE A 24 4.12 7.29 -18.44
N ARG A 25 2.91 7.73 -18.78
CA ARG A 25 2.17 8.74 -18.01
C ARG A 25 1.92 8.30 -16.56
N TYR A 26 1.73 7.00 -16.33
CA TYR A 26 1.36 6.45 -15.02
C TYR A 26 2.40 5.49 -14.43
N CYS A 27 3.63 5.51 -14.96
CA CYS A 27 4.71 4.79 -14.33
C CYS A 27 5.08 5.46 -12.99
N LEU A 28 5.37 4.65 -11.98
CA LEU A 28 5.91 5.17 -10.72
C LEU A 28 7.30 5.74 -10.99
N GLN A 29 7.59 6.92 -10.44
CA GLN A 29 8.86 7.62 -10.65
C GLN A 29 9.58 7.82 -9.33
N PHE A 30 10.79 7.29 -9.23
CA PHE A 30 11.64 7.40 -8.04
C PHE A 30 13.00 7.94 -8.43
N ARG A 31 13.70 8.60 -7.50
CA ARG A 31 15.10 8.97 -7.74
C ARG A 31 15.97 7.72 -7.95
N ARG A 32 16.89 7.82 -8.90
CA ARG A 32 18.00 6.89 -9.08
C ARG A 32 19.07 7.23 -8.06
N GLU A 33 19.52 6.23 -7.32
CA GLU A 33 20.73 6.38 -6.53
C GLU A 33 21.95 6.44 -7.44
N SER A 34 22.95 7.21 -7.01
CA SER A 34 24.19 7.36 -7.75
C SER A 34 25.01 6.05 -7.74
N PRO A 35 25.82 5.78 -8.78
CA PRO A 35 26.73 4.62 -8.78
C PRO A 35 27.68 4.59 -7.58
N GLN A 36 28.07 5.76 -7.06
CA GLN A 36 28.96 5.88 -5.90
C GLN A 36 28.28 5.41 -4.61
N GLU A 37 26.99 5.74 -4.42
CA GLU A 37 26.22 5.27 -3.26
C GLU A 37 25.99 3.76 -3.31
N LEU A 38 25.68 3.22 -4.48
CA LEU A 38 25.55 1.77 -4.69
C LEU A 38 26.85 1.03 -4.35
N GLU A 39 28.00 1.56 -4.78
CA GLU A 39 29.30 0.96 -4.48
C GLU A 39 29.64 1.06 -2.98
N LYS A 40 29.31 2.17 -2.34
CA LYS A 40 29.47 2.33 -0.88
C LYS A 40 28.65 1.28 -0.12
N ARG A 41 27.40 1.03 -0.53
CA ARG A 41 26.55 0.01 0.10
C ARG A 41 27.06 -1.40 -0.13
N LYS A 42 27.55 -1.72 -1.33
CA LYS A 42 28.20 -3.01 -1.60
C LYS A 42 29.40 -3.25 -0.69
N LYS A 43 30.18 -2.20 -0.39
CA LYS A 43 31.29 -2.28 0.57
C LYS A 43 30.79 -2.48 2.00
N MET A 44 29.76 -1.75 2.43
CA MET A 44 29.14 -1.92 3.75
C MET A 44 28.55 -3.31 3.94
N ALA A 45 27.91 -3.89 2.92
CA ALA A 45 27.31 -5.21 2.97
C ALA A 45 28.31 -6.35 3.27
N ARG A 46 29.60 -6.12 3.03
CA ARG A 46 30.69 -7.06 3.33
C ARG A 46 31.27 -6.88 4.72
N GLN A 47 30.88 -5.82 5.43
CA GLN A 47 31.29 -5.61 6.81
C GLN A 47 30.38 -6.41 7.73
N PRO A 48 30.90 -6.92 8.87
CA PRO A 48 30.06 -7.58 9.84
C PRO A 48 28.98 -6.65 10.39
N TYR A 49 27.76 -7.17 10.54
CA TYR A 49 26.69 -6.44 11.22
C TYR A 49 26.73 -6.68 12.73
N THR A 50 26.00 -5.86 13.48
CA THR A 50 25.81 -6.03 14.92
C THR A 50 24.33 -6.12 15.22
N PHE A 51 23.96 -6.91 16.23
CA PHE A 51 22.58 -6.96 16.69
C PHE A 51 22.21 -5.63 17.33
N LEU A 52 21.01 -5.18 17.01
CA LEU A 52 20.40 -4.01 17.64
C LEU A 52 19.73 -4.43 18.95
N ASP A 53 19.81 -3.54 19.94
CA ASP A 53 19.08 -3.69 21.19
C ASP A 53 17.56 -3.62 20.93
N GLU A 54 16.76 -4.18 21.84
CA GLU A 54 15.29 -4.21 21.70
C GLU A 54 14.68 -2.81 21.53
N SER A 55 15.24 -1.79 22.20
CA SER A 55 14.80 -0.40 22.08
C SER A 55 14.98 0.17 20.66
N ALA A 56 15.96 -0.31 19.89
CA ALA A 56 16.15 0.09 18.50
C ALA A 56 15.20 -0.62 17.52
N LEU A 57 14.39 -1.57 18.01
CA LEU A 57 13.29 -2.19 17.28
C LEU A 57 11.98 -1.42 17.44
N GLU A 58 11.90 -0.52 18.42
CA GLU A 58 10.74 0.34 18.63
C GLU A 58 10.61 1.38 17.51
N VAL A 59 9.43 1.44 16.91
CA VAL A 59 9.14 2.35 15.80
C VAL A 59 8.02 3.30 16.19
N SER A 60 8.22 4.58 15.90
CA SER A 60 7.19 5.60 16.07
C SER A 60 6.96 6.37 14.76
N PRO A 61 5.75 6.87 14.50
CA PRO A 61 5.46 7.67 13.30
C PRO A 61 6.40 8.89 13.15
N GLU A 62 6.85 9.47 14.26
CA GLU A 62 7.71 10.67 14.28
C GLU A 62 9.12 10.40 13.74
N GLN A 63 9.57 9.14 13.76
CA GLN A 63 10.83 8.75 13.15
C GLN A 63 10.78 8.83 11.61
N PHE A 64 9.58 8.70 11.02
CA PHE A 64 9.42 8.62 9.57
C PHE A 64 8.77 9.86 8.97
N PHE A 65 7.81 10.46 9.69
CA PHE A 65 7.05 11.59 9.23
C PHE A 65 7.25 12.78 10.16
N LEU A 66 7.39 13.96 9.58
CA LEU A 66 7.51 15.22 10.30
C LEU A 66 6.31 16.11 9.94
N PRO A 67 5.17 15.98 10.64
CA PRO A 67 3.97 16.77 10.34
C PRO A 67 4.25 18.27 10.37
N GLY A 68 3.77 19.00 9.36
CA GLY A 68 4.02 20.44 9.20
C GLY A 68 5.36 20.79 8.54
N SER A 69 6.17 19.80 8.16
CA SER A 69 7.42 20.00 7.44
C SER A 69 7.22 20.00 5.91
N ALA A 70 8.32 20.04 5.15
CA ALA A 70 8.28 19.85 3.69
C ALA A 70 7.90 18.42 3.27
N LEU A 71 7.94 17.43 4.18
CA LEU A 71 7.57 16.02 3.90
C LEU A 71 6.06 15.78 3.89
N ASP A 72 5.26 16.77 4.28
CA ASP A 72 3.81 16.67 4.15
C ASP A 72 3.42 16.45 2.68
N MET A 73 2.29 15.78 2.45
CA MET A 73 1.86 15.50 1.09
C MET A 73 1.48 16.79 0.31
N PRO A 74 1.68 16.83 -1.02
CA PRO A 74 1.22 17.92 -1.84
C PRO A 74 -0.31 17.93 -1.88
N LYS A 75 -0.91 19.07 -1.56
CA LYS A 75 -2.37 19.29 -1.64
C LYS A 75 -2.72 19.81 -3.02
N ARG A 76 -3.87 19.43 -3.56
CA ARG A 76 -4.29 19.99 -4.85
C ARG A 76 -4.47 21.50 -4.72
N PRO A 77 -3.84 22.32 -5.58
CA PRO A 77 -4.05 23.77 -5.52
C PRO A 77 -5.53 24.10 -5.81
N PRO A 78 -6.12 25.13 -5.17
CA PRO A 78 -7.50 25.52 -5.42
C PRO A 78 -7.73 25.78 -6.91
N TRP A 79 -8.86 25.33 -7.43
CA TRP A 79 -9.21 25.48 -8.83
C TRP A 79 -10.71 25.75 -8.98
N ASN A 80 -11.13 26.30 -10.11
CA ASN A 80 -12.53 26.66 -10.35
C ASN A 80 -12.96 26.38 -11.79
N ARG A 81 -14.27 26.44 -12.04
CA ARG A 81 -14.89 26.12 -13.35
C ARG A 81 -14.46 27.03 -14.49
N SER A 82 -14.03 28.26 -14.20
CA SER A 82 -13.57 29.19 -15.23
C SER A 82 -12.16 28.90 -15.75
N MET A 83 -11.41 28.03 -15.07
CA MET A 83 -10.09 27.62 -15.52
C MET A 83 -10.19 26.63 -16.68
N SER A 84 -9.43 26.86 -17.74
CA SER A 84 -9.24 25.83 -18.77
C SER A 84 -8.47 24.63 -18.20
N LYS A 85 -8.63 23.48 -18.84
CA LYS A 85 -7.88 22.26 -18.48
C LYS A 85 -6.38 22.50 -18.52
N GLU A 86 -5.88 23.19 -19.55
CA GLU A 86 -4.47 23.48 -19.74
C GLU A 86 -3.93 24.41 -18.64
N ALA A 87 -4.72 25.42 -18.25
CA ALA A 87 -4.36 26.33 -17.17
C ALA A 87 -4.29 25.60 -15.81
N LEU A 88 -5.23 24.68 -15.56
CA LEU A 88 -5.22 23.84 -14.36
C LEU A 88 -4.00 22.91 -14.35
N GLU A 89 -3.75 22.21 -15.46
CA GLU A 89 -2.60 21.31 -15.57
C GLU A 89 -1.27 22.04 -15.38
N ALA A 90 -1.12 23.24 -15.94
CA ALA A 90 0.07 24.08 -15.77
C ALA A 90 0.24 24.55 -14.31
N ARG A 91 -0.86 24.93 -13.64
CA ARG A 91 -0.84 25.34 -12.23
C ARG A 91 -0.46 24.20 -11.30
N GLU A 92 -1.05 23.01 -11.49
CA GLU A 92 -0.70 21.81 -10.74
C GLU A 92 0.77 21.42 -10.95
N ALA A 93 1.28 21.52 -12.19
CA ALA A 93 2.67 21.24 -12.50
C ALA A 93 3.65 22.24 -11.85
N HIS A 94 3.28 23.52 -11.80
CA HIS A 94 4.07 24.53 -11.12
C HIS A 94 4.10 24.29 -9.61
N TYR A 95 2.93 24.11 -8.98
CA TYR A 95 2.80 23.82 -7.55
C TYR A 95 3.60 22.57 -7.14
N PHE A 96 3.47 21.49 -7.91
CA PHE A 96 4.17 20.24 -7.59
C PHE A 96 5.69 20.37 -7.74
N ARG A 97 6.17 21.22 -8.65
CA ARG A 97 7.60 21.52 -8.76
C ARG A 97 8.11 22.27 -7.53
N GLU A 98 7.40 23.31 -7.10
CA GLU A 98 7.76 24.05 -5.88
C GLU A 98 7.76 23.15 -4.65
N TYR A 99 6.80 22.22 -4.58
CA TYR A 99 6.75 21.19 -3.55
C TYR A 99 8.03 20.33 -3.52
N LEU A 100 8.47 19.82 -4.68
CA LEU A 100 9.71 19.05 -4.77
C LEU A 100 10.93 19.90 -4.41
N ASP A 101 11.02 21.13 -4.93
CA ASP A 101 12.12 22.06 -4.63
C ASP A 101 12.22 22.34 -3.12
N LYS A 102 11.09 22.42 -2.41
CA LYS A 102 11.05 22.58 -0.95
C LYS A 102 11.61 21.36 -0.22
N ILE A 103 11.28 20.14 -0.65
CA ILE A 103 11.87 18.91 -0.08
C ILE A 103 13.38 18.91 -0.30
N GLU A 104 13.83 19.17 -1.53
CA GLU A 104 15.24 19.12 -1.94
C GLU A 104 16.11 20.18 -1.26
N SER A 105 15.53 21.32 -0.90
CA SER A 105 16.22 22.37 -0.14
C SER A 105 16.23 22.11 1.37
N THR A 106 15.34 21.27 1.88
CA THR A 106 15.21 20.99 3.32
C THR A 106 15.96 19.73 3.76
N PHE A 107 15.96 18.68 2.93
CA PHE A 107 16.50 17.35 3.29
C PHE A 107 17.55 16.88 2.31
N ALA A 108 18.59 16.21 2.83
CA ALA A 108 19.57 15.57 1.97
C ALA A 108 18.98 14.29 1.35
N ASP A 109 19.35 13.98 0.09
CA ASP A 109 18.81 12.78 -0.61
C ASP A 109 19.07 11.46 0.14
N LYS A 110 20.18 11.40 0.89
CA LYS A 110 20.55 10.25 1.72
C LYS A 110 19.60 10.01 2.91
N GLU A 111 18.89 11.05 3.36
CA GLU A 111 17.97 11.02 4.50
C GLU A 111 16.55 10.63 4.08
N LEU A 112 16.19 10.95 2.84
CA LEU A 112 14.87 10.71 2.29
C LEU A 112 14.70 9.24 1.89
N SER A 113 13.51 8.71 2.12
CA SER A 113 13.06 7.46 1.52
C SER A 113 12.83 7.63 0.02
N TYR A 114 12.65 6.53 -0.71
CA TYR A 114 12.00 6.61 -2.02
C TYR A 114 10.57 7.11 -1.86
N PHE A 115 10.15 8.02 -2.74
CA PHE A 115 8.80 8.54 -2.81
C PHE A 115 8.43 8.89 -4.24
N GLU A 116 7.13 9.06 -4.50
CA GLU A 116 6.61 9.28 -5.84
C GLU A 116 6.92 10.70 -6.36
N LEU A 117 7.60 10.77 -7.51
CA LEU A 117 7.92 11.99 -8.23
C LEU A 117 6.99 12.27 -9.42
N ASN A 118 6.08 11.34 -9.74
CA ASN A 118 5.12 11.50 -10.82
C ASN A 118 3.88 12.27 -10.35
N LEU A 119 3.72 13.50 -10.83
CA LEU A 119 2.52 14.31 -10.60
C LEU A 119 1.23 13.57 -10.98
N GLU A 120 1.25 12.73 -12.02
CA GLU A 120 0.02 12.05 -12.42
C GLU A 120 -0.47 11.04 -11.38
N THR A 121 0.44 10.39 -10.64
CA THR A 121 0.08 9.53 -9.51
C THR A 121 -0.55 10.36 -8.39
N TRP A 122 0.03 11.53 -8.07
CA TRP A 122 -0.54 12.46 -7.08
C TRP A 122 -1.91 12.99 -7.50
N ARG A 123 -2.14 13.25 -8.79
CA ARG A 123 -3.46 13.58 -9.33
C ARG A 123 -4.48 12.48 -9.10
N GLN A 124 -4.09 11.20 -9.18
CA GLN A 124 -5.01 10.10 -8.85
C GLN A 124 -5.40 10.13 -7.36
N LEU A 125 -4.46 10.41 -6.46
CA LEU A 125 -4.77 10.58 -5.05
C LEU A 125 -5.78 11.74 -4.86
N TRP A 126 -5.51 12.90 -5.46
CA TRP A 126 -6.41 14.05 -5.34
C TRP A 126 -7.83 13.72 -5.83
N ARG A 127 -7.95 13.01 -6.95
CA ARG A 127 -9.25 12.54 -7.47
C ARG A 127 -9.96 11.60 -6.50
N VAL A 128 -9.26 10.62 -5.91
CA VAL A 128 -9.86 9.74 -4.88
C VAL A 128 -10.34 10.56 -3.69
N LEU A 129 -9.50 11.48 -3.20
CA LEU A 129 -9.83 12.31 -2.05
C LEU A 129 -11.02 13.21 -2.31
N GLU A 130 -11.17 13.74 -3.54
CA GLU A 130 -12.32 14.54 -3.95
C GLU A 130 -13.59 13.69 -4.08
N MET A 131 -13.52 12.57 -4.80
CA MET A 131 -14.67 11.73 -5.19
C MET A 131 -15.28 10.88 -4.07
N SER A 132 -14.54 10.67 -2.99
CA SER A 132 -14.93 9.72 -1.95
C SER A 132 -15.46 10.44 -0.71
N GLU A 133 -16.46 9.87 -0.04
CA GLU A 133 -16.94 10.33 1.26
C GLU A 133 -16.11 9.73 2.42
N ILE A 134 -15.66 8.49 2.25
CA ILE A 134 -14.85 7.75 3.21
C ILE A 134 -13.58 7.28 2.52
N ILE A 135 -12.43 7.56 3.12
CA ILE A 135 -11.12 7.11 2.63
C ILE A 135 -10.71 5.86 3.42
N LEU A 136 -10.44 4.77 2.71
CA LEU A 136 -9.87 3.54 3.23
C LEU A 136 -8.35 3.57 3.02
N LEU A 137 -7.60 3.84 4.08
CA LEU A 137 -6.14 3.79 4.07
C LEU A 137 -5.69 2.37 4.42
N VAL A 138 -5.17 1.65 3.43
CA VAL A 138 -4.72 0.26 3.60
C VAL A 138 -3.25 0.23 4.00
N ALA A 139 -2.97 -0.40 5.13
CA ALA A 139 -1.63 -0.56 5.70
C ALA A 139 -1.30 -2.04 5.92
N ASP A 140 -0.04 -2.43 5.66
CA ASP A 140 0.45 -3.76 6.04
C ASP A 140 0.69 -3.81 7.56
N ILE A 141 0.05 -4.75 8.26
CA ILE A 141 0.11 -4.85 9.72
C ILE A 141 1.51 -5.09 10.30
N ARG A 142 2.45 -5.58 9.49
CA ARG A 142 3.81 -5.83 9.95
C ARG A 142 4.56 -4.53 10.24
N HIS A 143 4.17 -3.43 9.60
CA HIS A 143 4.78 -2.13 9.81
C HIS A 143 3.79 -0.98 9.49
N PRO A 144 2.66 -0.87 10.21
CA PRO A 144 1.56 -0.01 9.80
C PRO A 144 1.91 1.48 9.91
N VAL A 145 2.83 1.84 10.82
CA VAL A 145 3.29 3.22 11.03
C VAL A 145 3.91 3.84 9.78
N VAL A 146 4.64 3.10 8.92
CA VAL A 146 5.19 3.67 7.66
C VAL A 146 4.15 3.80 6.56
N HIS A 147 3.04 3.08 6.70
CA HIS A 147 1.92 3.12 5.76
C HIS A 147 0.87 4.17 6.16
N PHE A 148 1.07 4.86 7.28
CA PHE A 148 0.16 5.86 7.83
C PHE A 148 0.81 7.25 7.89
N PRO A 149 0.75 8.05 6.81
CA PRO A 149 1.24 9.43 6.84
C PRO A 149 0.29 10.32 7.68
N PRO A 150 0.75 10.94 8.78
CA PRO A 150 -0.12 11.77 9.63
C PRO A 150 -0.69 13.01 8.91
N ALA A 151 0.04 13.52 7.90
CA ALA A 151 -0.42 14.61 7.04
C ALA A 151 -1.67 14.23 6.22
N LEU A 152 -1.77 12.98 5.77
CA LEU A 152 -2.95 12.48 5.06
C LEU A 152 -4.15 12.42 6.00
N TYR A 153 -3.98 11.89 7.22
CA TYR A 153 -5.02 11.88 8.23
C TYR A 153 -5.53 13.29 8.55
N THR A 154 -4.61 14.23 8.80
CA THR A 154 -4.95 15.62 9.11
C THR A 154 -5.71 16.27 7.97
N HIS A 155 -5.26 16.12 6.73
CA HIS A 155 -5.94 16.70 5.58
C HIS A 155 -7.34 16.12 5.37
N VAL A 156 -7.48 14.78 5.40
CA VAL A 156 -8.78 14.12 5.19
C VAL A 156 -9.79 14.50 6.29
N THR A 157 -9.36 14.45 7.54
CA THR A 157 -10.29 14.62 8.67
C THR A 157 -10.52 16.08 9.07
N LYS A 158 -9.47 16.90 9.12
CA LYS A 158 -9.55 18.28 9.64
C LYS A 158 -9.79 19.33 8.55
N GLU A 159 -9.31 19.09 7.33
CA GLU A 159 -9.42 20.08 6.25
C GLU A 159 -10.57 19.76 5.29
N LEU A 160 -10.68 18.50 4.85
CA LEU A 160 -11.78 18.05 3.98
C LEU A 160 -13.05 17.69 4.77
N GLY A 161 -12.94 17.50 6.09
CA GLY A 161 -14.07 17.08 6.94
C GLY A 161 -14.65 15.73 6.52
N LYS A 162 -13.81 14.83 5.99
CA LYS A 162 -14.16 13.48 5.54
C LYS A 162 -13.72 12.45 6.57
N ARG A 163 -14.19 11.22 6.41
CA ARG A 163 -13.84 10.12 7.32
C ARG A 163 -12.66 9.33 6.77
N LEU A 164 -11.75 8.92 7.67
CA LEU A 164 -10.66 8.01 7.35
C LEU A 164 -10.87 6.71 8.13
N VAL A 165 -10.78 5.58 7.44
CA VAL A 165 -10.72 4.24 8.03
C VAL A 165 -9.34 3.67 7.73
N LEU A 166 -8.60 3.30 8.77
CA LEU A 166 -7.35 2.56 8.64
C LEU A 166 -7.66 1.06 8.56
N VAL A 167 -7.32 0.44 7.45
CA VAL A 167 -7.44 -1.01 7.26
C VAL A 167 -6.07 -1.65 7.48
N LEU A 168 -5.90 -2.35 8.60
CA LEU A 168 -4.70 -3.14 8.90
C LEU A 168 -4.80 -4.48 8.17
N ASN A 169 -4.19 -4.57 7.00
CA ASN A 169 -4.24 -5.75 6.17
C ASN A 169 -3.14 -6.76 6.50
N LYS A 170 -3.38 -8.02 6.13
CA LYS A 170 -2.49 -9.18 6.34
C LYS A 170 -2.30 -9.54 7.81
N ILE A 171 -3.37 -9.40 8.60
CA ILE A 171 -3.37 -9.75 10.03
C ILE A 171 -3.00 -11.22 10.29
N ASP A 172 -3.18 -12.08 9.28
CA ASP A 172 -2.80 -13.49 9.32
C ASP A 172 -1.29 -13.74 9.40
N LEU A 173 -0.47 -12.69 9.20
CA LEU A 173 0.99 -12.76 9.31
C LEU A 173 1.52 -12.47 10.71
N VAL A 174 0.66 -12.06 11.66
CA VAL A 174 1.08 -11.64 12.99
C VAL A 174 0.18 -12.22 14.09
N PRO A 175 0.65 -12.32 15.35
CA PRO A 175 -0.18 -12.75 16.46
C PRO A 175 -1.32 -11.77 16.77
N ASP A 176 -2.46 -12.29 17.26
CA ASP A 176 -3.65 -11.47 17.60
C ASP A 176 -3.35 -10.37 18.62
N ALA A 177 -2.46 -10.65 19.58
CA ALA A 177 -2.01 -9.67 20.56
C ALA A 177 -1.35 -8.44 19.90
N LEU A 178 -0.58 -8.64 18.82
CA LEU A 178 0.02 -7.55 18.06
C LEU A 178 -1.05 -6.76 17.28
N THR A 179 -2.03 -7.45 16.71
CA THR A 179 -3.18 -6.81 16.05
C THR A 179 -3.95 -5.92 17.01
N ALA A 180 -4.27 -6.42 18.21
CA ALA A 180 -4.93 -5.65 19.26
C ALA A 180 -4.10 -4.43 19.71
N ALA A 181 -2.78 -4.61 19.88
CA ALA A 181 -1.88 -3.53 20.25
C ALA A 181 -1.84 -2.42 19.20
N TRP A 182 -1.76 -2.75 17.90
CA TRP A 182 -1.81 -1.76 16.84
C TRP A 182 -3.14 -1.02 16.77
N ILE A 183 -4.26 -1.74 16.90
CA ILE A 183 -5.58 -1.12 16.94
C ILE A 183 -5.68 -0.12 18.10
N HIS A 184 -5.22 -0.50 19.28
CA HIS A 184 -5.19 0.39 20.45
C HIS A 184 -4.31 1.62 20.21
N PHE A 185 -3.07 1.42 19.73
CA PHE A 185 -2.13 2.50 19.42
C PHE A 185 -2.72 3.56 18.48
N PHE A 186 -3.33 3.14 17.36
CA PHE A 186 -3.88 4.08 16.39
C PHE A 186 -5.14 4.79 16.90
N ARG A 187 -6.00 4.11 17.66
CA ARG A 187 -7.21 4.70 18.24
C ARG A 187 -6.89 5.74 19.31
N ASP A 188 -5.91 5.45 20.16
CA ASP A 188 -5.45 6.37 21.21
C ASP A 188 -4.82 7.63 20.59
N ARG A 189 -3.93 7.44 19.60
CA ARG A 189 -3.17 8.54 18.99
C ARG A 189 -3.98 9.40 18.01
N TYR A 190 -4.98 8.82 17.34
CA TYR A 190 -5.78 9.50 16.32
C TYR A 190 -7.27 9.41 16.65
N PRO A 191 -7.79 10.33 17.48
CA PRO A 191 -9.20 10.34 17.87
C PRO A 191 -10.15 10.33 16.65
N GLY A 192 -11.18 9.50 16.72
CA GLY A 192 -12.16 9.34 15.64
C GLY A 192 -11.67 8.53 14.42
N LEU A 193 -10.44 8.01 14.44
CA LEU A 193 -9.96 7.06 13.44
C LEU A 193 -10.59 5.70 13.70
N VAL A 194 -11.31 5.17 12.70
CA VAL A 194 -11.75 3.78 12.73
C VAL A 194 -10.61 2.90 12.23
N VAL A 195 -10.28 1.88 13.00
CA VAL A 195 -9.23 0.91 12.66
C VAL A 195 -9.88 -0.47 12.54
N LEU A 196 -9.74 -1.08 11.37
CA LEU A 196 -10.30 -2.39 11.04
C LEU A 196 -9.19 -3.38 10.69
N PRO A 197 -9.11 -4.53 11.37
CA PRO A 197 -8.22 -5.61 10.96
C PRO A 197 -8.81 -6.32 9.74
N PHE A 198 -7.95 -6.69 8.79
CA PHE A 198 -8.34 -7.38 7.56
C PHE A 198 -7.31 -8.42 7.14
N ALA A 199 -7.77 -9.55 6.60
CA ALA A 199 -6.92 -10.51 5.88
C ALA A 199 -7.51 -10.73 4.47
N SER A 200 -6.89 -10.17 3.44
CA SER A 200 -7.35 -10.38 2.06
C SER A 200 -6.85 -11.70 1.48
N TYR A 201 -7.77 -12.50 0.93
CA TYR A 201 -7.45 -13.68 0.14
C TYR A 201 -7.64 -13.40 -1.33
N ALA A 202 -6.52 -13.12 -2.03
CA ALA A 202 -6.52 -13.02 -3.47
C ALA A 202 -6.51 -14.42 -4.10
N GLY A 203 -7.68 -14.90 -4.50
CA GLY A 203 -7.84 -16.16 -5.23
C GLY A 203 -8.35 -17.29 -4.35
N MET A 204 -9.62 -17.62 -4.55
CA MET A 204 -10.34 -18.79 -4.02
C MET A 204 -9.81 -20.12 -4.60
N THR A 205 -8.49 -20.30 -4.64
CA THR A 205 -7.85 -21.59 -4.97
C THR A 205 -6.73 -21.85 -3.98
N ALA A 206 -7.07 -21.91 -2.69
CA ALA A 206 -6.15 -22.39 -1.67
C ALA A 206 -6.14 -23.93 -1.69
N LYS A 207 -5.12 -24.54 -2.30
CA LYS A 207 -4.70 -25.89 -1.90
C LYS A 207 -4.32 -25.84 -0.41
N GLY A 208 -5.17 -26.41 0.45
CA GLY A 208 -4.99 -26.46 1.90
C GLY A 208 -6.05 -27.34 2.57
N LYS A 209 -5.80 -27.79 3.80
CA LYS A 209 -6.77 -28.61 4.57
C LYS A 209 -8.08 -27.81 4.79
N ARG A 210 -9.23 -28.44 4.54
CA ARG A 210 -10.61 -27.90 4.56
C ARG A 210 -10.86 -26.86 5.70
N GLY A 211 -10.50 -27.18 6.95
CA GLY A 211 -10.73 -26.28 8.09
C GLY A 211 -9.89 -24.97 8.13
N LYS A 212 -8.69 -24.93 7.51
CA LYS A 212 -7.91 -23.68 7.42
C LYS A 212 -8.46 -22.73 6.34
N ARG A 213 -9.20 -23.25 5.36
CA ARG A 213 -9.87 -22.46 4.31
C ARG A 213 -11.07 -21.72 4.91
N GLN A 214 -11.92 -22.45 5.62
CA GLN A 214 -13.15 -21.96 6.23
C GLN A 214 -12.91 -20.83 7.24
N GLY A 215 -11.93 -21.00 8.15
CA GLY A 215 -11.59 -19.95 9.12
C GLY A 215 -11.08 -18.65 8.47
N ARG A 216 -10.49 -18.73 7.27
CA ARG A 216 -9.93 -17.57 6.56
C ARG A 216 -10.99 -16.80 5.78
N LEU A 217 -11.98 -17.49 5.23
CA LEU A 217 -13.10 -16.89 4.51
C LEU A 217 -14.04 -16.16 5.48
N ARG A 218 -14.38 -16.83 6.59
CA ARG A 218 -15.12 -16.24 7.70
C ARG A 218 -14.48 -14.94 8.22
N MET A 219 -13.16 -14.90 8.38
CA MET A 219 -12.46 -13.67 8.78
C MET A 219 -12.62 -12.52 7.76
N ALA A 220 -12.64 -12.82 6.47
CA ALA A 220 -12.85 -11.81 5.44
C ALA A 220 -14.28 -11.27 5.51
N SER A 221 -15.26 -12.14 5.65
CA SER A 221 -16.69 -11.77 5.74
C SER A 221 -17.02 -11.02 7.04
N GLU A 222 -16.43 -11.41 8.17
CA GLU A 222 -16.49 -10.64 9.42
C GLU A 222 -15.86 -9.24 9.29
N ALA A 223 -14.75 -9.12 8.56
CA ALA A 223 -14.12 -7.84 8.30
C ALA A 223 -14.95 -6.95 7.34
N CYS A 224 -15.59 -7.54 6.31
CA CYS A 224 -16.57 -6.86 5.46
C CYS A 224 -17.75 -6.32 6.29
N ARG A 225 -18.28 -7.14 7.22
CA ARG A 225 -19.34 -6.73 8.14
C ARG A 225 -18.90 -5.59 9.05
N GLY A 226 -17.68 -5.64 9.59
CA GLY A 226 -17.10 -4.56 10.39
C GLY A 226 -16.99 -3.25 9.61
N LEU A 227 -16.60 -3.32 8.33
CA LEU A 227 -16.56 -2.15 7.45
C LEU A 227 -17.95 -1.59 7.16
N LEU A 228 -18.93 -2.46 6.89
CA LEU A 228 -20.34 -2.05 6.69
C LEU A 228 -20.87 -1.30 7.92
N LEU A 229 -20.68 -1.85 9.12
CA LEU A 229 -21.13 -1.23 10.37
C LEU A 229 -20.47 0.15 10.59
N ALA A 230 -19.17 0.26 10.34
CA ALA A 230 -18.47 1.53 10.41
C ALA A 230 -19.02 2.55 9.39
N CYS A 231 -19.34 2.11 8.17
CA CYS A 231 -19.94 2.97 7.16
C CYS A 231 -21.36 3.40 7.55
N GLN A 232 -22.19 2.50 8.10
CA GLN A 232 -23.53 2.82 8.58
C GLN A 232 -23.49 3.89 9.68
N GLU A 233 -22.59 3.76 10.64
CA GLU A 233 -22.40 4.77 11.70
C GLU A 233 -21.95 6.13 11.14
N MET A 234 -21.04 6.12 10.16
CA MET A 234 -20.51 7.36 9.56
C MET A 234 -21.50 8.09 8.67
N VAL A 235 -22.35 7.34 7.95
CA VAL A 235 -23.24 7.87 6.92
C VAL A 235 -24.65 8.14 7.46
N GLY A 236 -25.11 7.35 8.43
CA GLY A 236 -26.48 7.41 8.94
C GLY A 236 -27.51 7.19 7.82
N ASP A 237 -28.63 7.91 7.87
CA ASP A 237 -29.74 7.75 6.92
C ASP A 237 -29.51 8.39 5.54
N LYS A 238 -28.29 8.88 5.26
CA LYS A 238 -27.99 9.58 4.00
C LYS A 238 -27.88 8.66 2.79
N VAL A 239 -27.59 7.38 3.01
CA VAL A 239 -27.46 6.35 1.96
C VAL A 239 -28.03 5.05 2.49
N ASP A 240 -28.86 4.40 1.68
CA ASP A 240 -29.34 3.06 2.00
C ASP A 240 -28.27 2.00 1.70
N LEU A 241 -27.78 1.35 2.76
CA LEU A 241 -26.78 0.29 2.71
C LEU A 241 -27.38 -1.12 2.87
N SER A 242 -28.71 -1.26 2.82
CA SER A 242 -29.42 -2.53 2.96
C SER A 242 -28.98 -3.55 1.90
N SER A 243 -28.81 -3.13 0.64
CA SER A 243 -28.33 -4.00 -0.44
C SER A 243 -26.93 -4.55 -0.18
N TRP A 244 -26.03 -3.75 0.41
CA TRP A 244 -24.70 -4.21 0.77
C TRP A 244 -24.75 -5.16 1.97
N LYS A 245 -25.63 -4.89 2.95
CA LYS A 245 -25.87 -5.80 4.07
C LYS A 245 -26.35 -7.17 3.59
N ASN A 246 -27.39 -7.21 2.75
CA ASN A 246 -27.94 -8.46 2.24
C ASN A 246 -26.89 -9.25 1.46
N LYS A 247 -26.07 -8.58 0.62
CA LYS A 247 -24.95 -9.22 -0.07
C LYS A 247 -24.00 -9.95 0.88
N ILE A 248 -23.59 -9.31 1.99
CA ILE A 248 -22.69 -9.94 2.96
C ILE A 248 -23.37 -11.13 3.66
N GLU A 249 -24.66 -11.00 3.98
CA GLU A 249 -25.43 -12.08 4.62
C GLU A 249 -25.62 -13.28 3.69
N GLU A 250 -25.86 -13.06 2.40
CA GLU A 250 -25.91 -14.11 1.37
C GLU A 250 -24.57 -14.83 1.24
N GLU A 251 -23.45 -14.08 1.13
CA GLU A 251 -22.10 -14.66 1.07
C GLU A 251 -21.79 -15.49 2.32
N LEU A 252 -22.18 -15.04 3.52
CA LEU A 252 -22.00 -15.80 4.75
C LEU A 252 -22.80 -17.10 4.80
N VAL A 253 -24.00 -17.13 4.22
CA VAL A 253 -24.85 -18.34 4.18
C VAL A 253 -24.29 -19.34 3.16
N GLU A 254 -23.85 -18.88 1.98
CA GLU A 254 -23.20 -19.74 0.99
C GLU A 254 -21.96 -20.43 1.58
N GLU A 255 -21.17 -19.72 2.40
CA GLU A 255 -20.03 -20.29 3.13
C GLU A 255 -20.40 -21.40 4.13
N GLU A 256 -21.61 -21.38 4.70
CA GLU A 256 -22.11 -22.39 5.63
C GLU A 256 -22.66 -23.64 4.92
N VAL A 257 -23.11 -23.51 3.67
CA VAL A 257 -23.73 -24.60 2.89
C VAL A 257 -22.69 -25.37 2.06
N ASP A 258 -21.57 -24.76 1.69
CA ASP A 258 -20.43 -25.36 0.95
C ASP A 258 -19.61 -26.39 1.79
N ASP A 259 -20.22 -26.90 2.88
CA ASP A 259 -19.61 -27.84 3.82
C ASP A 259 -19.74 -29.31 3.39
N ASP A 260 -20.44 -29.63 2.28
CA ASP A 260 -20.65 -31.02 1.82
C ASP A 260 -20.24 -31.36 0.36
N ASP A 261 -20.18 -30.44 -0.61
CA ASP A 261 -19.87 -30.82 -2.01
C ASP A 261 -18.57 -30.24 -2.55
N ASP A 262 -17.67 -31.13 -2.99
CA ASP A 262 -16.51 -30.80 -3.82
C ASP A 262 -16.99 -30.58 -5.28
N GLU A 263 -17.46 -29.40 -5.66
CA GLU A 263 -17.64 -29.08 -7.09
C GLU A 263 -17.52 -27.57 -7.43
N GLU A 264 -16.51 -27.28 -8.26
CA GLU A 264 -16.31 -26.17 -9.23
C GLU A 264 -16.66 -24.69 -8.90
N PRO A 265 -15.99 -23.72 -9.57
CA PRO A 265 -16.03 -22.31 -9.16
C PRO A 265 -17.38 -21.68 -9.51
N ASP A 266 -18.12 -21.30 -8.47
CA ASP A 266 -19.49 -20.83 -8.57
C ASP A 266 -19.64 -19.47 -9.27
N ALA A 267 -20.79 -19.41 -9.95
CA ALA A 267 -21.30 -18.41 -10.84
C ALA A 267 -22.05 -17.30 -10.10
N LEU A 268 -21.39 -16.48 -9.27
CA LEU A 268 -21.95 -15.18 -8.89
C LEU A 268 -21.66 -14.12 -9.97
N ALA A 269 -22.30 -14.32 -11.12
CA ALA A 269 -22.27 -13.45 -12.28
C ALA A 269 -23.57 -12.65 -12.40
N SER A 270 -23.82 -11.68 -11.52
CA SER A 270 -24.94 -10.73 -11.75
C SER A 270 -24.78 -9.33 -11.17
N ALA A 271 -23.65 -8.95 -10.57
CA ALA A 271 -23.35 -7.53 -10.40
C ALA A 271 -22.76 -6.98 -11.72
N PRO A 272 -23.38 -5.98 -12.38
CA PRO A 272 -22.77 -5.31 -13.52
C PRO A 272 -21.51 -4.58 -13.02
N THR A 273 -20.34 -5.19 -13.23
CA THR A 273 -19.06 -4.51 -13.03
C THR A 273 -18.75 -3.74 -14.29
N GLU A 274 -19.28 -2.53 -14.36
CA GLU A 274 -18.78 -1.55 -15.33
C GLU A 274 -17.45 -1.00 -14.83
N LEU A 275 -16.36 -1.40 -15.47
CA LEU A 275 -15.08 -0.70 -15.35
C LEU A 275 -15.21 0.63 -16.09
N VAL A 276 -15.68 1.65 -15.39
CA VAL A 276 -15.81 3.00 -15.96
C VAL A 276 -14.41 3.60 -16.12
N ALA A 277 -14.09 4.06 -17.32
CA ALA A 277 -12.86 4.80 -17.58
C ALA A 277 -12.73 5.98 -16.61
N PRO A 278 -11.51 6.38 -16.19
CA PRO A 278 -11.34 7.47 -15.23
C PRO A 278 -12.02 8.72 -15.75
N ASP A 279 -13.05 9.18 -15.03
CA ASP A 279 -13.72 10.43 -15.33
C ASP A 279 -12.75 11.57 -15.00
N THR A 280 -12.18 12.17 -16.05
CA THR A 280 -11.29 13.34 -15.92
C THR A 280 -12.04 14.66 -15.93
N SER A 281 -13.38 14.63 -15.94
CA SER A 281 -14.21 15.82 -15.92
C SER A 281 -14.20 16.50 -14.54
N PHE A 282 -14.81 17.68 -14.50
CA PHE A 282 -14.86 18.51 -13.30
C PHE A 282 -15.60 17.79 -12.16
N TYR A 283 -14.96 17.66 -10.99
CA TYR A 283 -15.64 17.18 -9.79
C TYR A 283 -16.20 18.36 -8.98
N GLU A 284 -17.52 18.41 -8.83
CA GLU A 284 -18.16 19.23 -7.81
C GLU A 284 -18.28 18.40 -6.53
N GLU A 285 -17.88 18.96 -5.39
CA GLU A 285 -17.95 18.28 -4.10
C GLU A 285 -19.40 18.18 -3.61
N GLU A 286 -20.15 17.29 -4.26
CA GLU A 286 -21.49 16.88 -3.88
C GLU A 286 -21.38 15.57 -3.11
N ARG A 287 -21.47 15.64 -1.78
CA ARG A 287 -21.46 14.44 -0.93
C ARG A 287 -22.66 13.57 -1.23
N PHE A 288 -22.44 12.28 -1.38
CA PHE A 288 -23.48 11.29 -1.67
C PHE A 288 -24.20 11.54 -3.00
N LYS A 289 -23.47 12.01 -4.02
CA LYS A 289 -24.01 12.28 -5.35
C LYS A 289 -24.82 11.10 -5.88
N GLY A 290 -26.09 11.34 -6.18
CA GLY A 290 -27.03 10.30 -6.64
C GLY A 290 -27.46 9.30 -5.56
N GLY A 291 -27.37 9.67 -4.27
CA GLY A 291 -27.72 8.79 -3.14
C GLY A 291 -26.73 7.66 -2.90
N ARG A 292 -25.47 7.80 -3.38
CA ARG A 292 -24.45 6.75 -3.35
C ARG A 292 -23.32 7.07 -2.39
N LEU A 293 -22.85 6.07 -1.64
CA LEU A 293 -21.62 6.12 -0.86
C LEU A 293 -20.42 5.76 -1.75
N THR A 294 -19.38 6.58 -1.75
CA THR A 294 -18.10 6.30 -2.42
C THR A 294 -16.98 6.06 -1.41
N LEU A 295 -16.36 4.89 -1.50
CA LEU A 295 -15.21 4.46 -0.71
C LEU A 295 -13.92 4.57 -1.52
N GLY A 296 -12.99 5.39 -1.08
CA GLY A 296 -11.72 5.65 -1.76
C GLY A 296 -10.56 4.87 -1.17
N PHE A 297 -9.91 4.02 -1.96
CA PHE A 297 -8.77 3.23 -1.50
C PHE A 297 -7.47 4.01 -1.68
N VAL A 298 -6.71 4.15 -0.61
CA VAL A 298 -5.39 4.78 -0.60
C VAL A 298 -4.40 3.87 0.11
N GLY A 299 -3.14 3.87 -0.32
CA GLY A 299 -2.08 3.09 0.32
C GLY A 299 -0.92 2.77 -0.61
N GLN A 300 0.20 2.36 -0.03
CA GLN A 300 1.43 2.05 -0.76
C GLN A 300 1.25 0.88 -1.74
N PRO A 301 2.14 0.71 -2.74
CA PRO A 301 2.16 -0.50 -3.54
C PRO A 301 2.25 -1.76 -2.67
N ASN A 302 1.62 -2.86 -3.10
CA ASN A 302 1.70 -4.20 -2.47
C ASN A 302 1.18 -4.36 -1.02
N VAL A 303 0.59 -3.32 -0.41
CA VAL A 303 -0.12 -3.44 0.89
C VAL A 303 -1.42 -4.26 0.79
N GLY A 304 -1.89 -4.52 -0.43
CA GLY A 304 -3.06 -5.36 -0.70
C GLY A 304 -4.37 -4.61 -0.95
N LYS A 305 -4.33 -3.35 -1.41
CA LYS A 305 -5.52 -2.57 -1.81
C LYS A 305 -6.45 -3.33 -2.76
N SER A 306 -5.92 -3.78 -3.90
CA SER A 306 -6.71 -4.49 -4.91
C SER A 306 -7.15 -5.89 -4.43
N SER A 307 -6.42 -6.50 -3.50
CA SER A 307 -6.85 -7.75 -2.84
C SER A 307 -8.03 -7.51 -1.89
N LEU A 308 -7.99 -6.44 -1.10
CA LEU A 308 -9.10 -5.99 -0.26
C LEU A 308 -10.32 -5.66 -1.13
N LEU A 309 -10.13 -4.96 -2.25
CA LEU A 309 -11.21 -4.64 -3.17
C LEU A 309 -11.90 -5.89 -3.70
N ASN A 310 -11.14 -6.87 -4.22
CA ASN A 310 -11.70 -8.13 -4.68
C ASN A 310 -12.43 -8.89 -3.57
N ALA A 311 -11.92 -8.84 -2.33
CA ALA A 311 -12.56 -9.47 -1.19
C ALA A 311 -13.90 -8.81 -0.84
N LEU A 312 -13.99 -7.47 -0.87
CA LEU A 312 -15.27 -6.77 -0.66
C LEU A 312 -16.30 -7.10 -1.76
N VAL A 313 -15.83 -7.20 -3.00
CA VAL A 313 -16.69 -7.50 -4.15
C VAL A 313 -17.12 -8.98 -4.17
N GLY A 314 -16.43 -9.86 -3.44
CA GLY A 314 -16.70 -11.30 -3.42
C GLY A 314 -16.11 -12.08 -4.60
N ARG A 315 -15.57 -11.37 -5.60
CA ARG A 315 -14.99 -11.97 -6.81
C ARG A 315 -13.82 -11.16 -7.35
N LYS A 316 -13.05 -11.80 -8.23
CA LYS A 316 -11.90 -11.16 -8.87
C LYS A 316 -12.34 -10.18 -9.97
N VAL A 317 -12.39 -8.89 -9.64
CA VAL A 317 -12.68 -7.79 -10.59
C VAL A 317 -11.43 -7.04 -11.03
N VAL A 318 -10.39 -6.99 -10.18
CA VAL A 318 -9.10 -6.36 -10.49
C VAL A 318 -7.97 -7.37 -10.44
N SER A 319 -7.02 -7.24 -11.36
CA SER A 319 -5.81 -8.03 -11.34
C SER A 319 -4.91 -7.64 -10.14
N VAL A 320 -4.23 -8.62 -9.57
CA VAL A 320 -3.31 -8.43 -8.46
C VAL A 320 -1.91 -8.91 -8.85
N SER A 321 -0.89 -8.19 -8.41
CA SER A 321 0.51 -8.56 -8.62
C SER A 321 1.33 -8.23 -7.38
N ARG A 322 2.43 -8.96 -7.21
CA ARG A 322 3.47 -8.67 -6.21
C ARG A 322 4.40 -7.55 -6.69
N THR A 323 4.38 -7.22 -7.98
CA THR A 323 5.20 -6.15 -8.55
C THR A 323 4.55 -4.79 -8.26
N PRO A 324 5.28 -3.82 -7.67
CA PRO A 324 4.77 -2.46 -7.46
C PRO A 324 4.26 -1.84 -8.76
N GLY A 325 3.23 -0.98 -8.70
CA GLY A 325 2.71 -0.21 -9.85
C GLY A 325 1.85 -1.02 -10.84
N HIS A 326 1.28 -2.14 -10.39
CA HIS A 326 0.35 -2.95 -11.18
C HIS A 326 -0.97 -2.23 -11.49
N THR A 327 -1.58 -1.59 -10.48
CA THR A 327 -2.72 -0.68 -10.67
C THR A 327 -2.18 0.63 -11.23
N LYS A 328 -2.41 0.90 -12.51
CA LYS A 328 -1.88 2.07 -13.23
C LYS A 328 -2.86 3.23 -13.33
N HIS A 329 -4.15 2.98 -13.17
CA HIS A 329 -5.19 3.99 -13.37
C HIS A 329 -6.17 3.98 -12.22
N PHE A 330 -6.76 5.14 -11.96
CA PHE A 330 -7.96 5.23 -11.15
C PHE A 330 -9.07 4.40 -11.80
N GLN A 331 -9.78 3.62 -10.99
CA GLN A 331 -10.88 2.77 -11.43
C GLN A 331 -12.05 2.92 -10.47
N THR A 332 -13.25 2.93 -11.05
CA THR A 332 -14.51 2.94 -10.32
C THR A 332 -15.16 1.57 -10.45
N ILE A 333 -15.54 0.98 -9.32
CA ILE A 333 -16.17 -0.33 -9.25
C ILE A 333 -17.42 -0.22 -8.38
N PHE A 334 -18.57 -0.65 -8.89
CA PHE A 334 -19.79 -0.70 -8.09
C PHE A 334 -19.81 -1.98 -7.27
N LEU A 335 -19.97 -1.82 -5.96
CA LEU A 335 -20.18 -2.93 -5.02
C LEU A 335 -21.67 -3.28 -4.95
N THR A 336 -22.51 -2.24 -4.88
CA THR A 336 -23.96 -2.29 -5.07
C THR A 336 -24.41 -1.04 -5.83
N GLU A 337 -25.71 -0.90 -6.11
CA GLU A 337 -26.25 0.31 -6.73
C GLU A 337 -25.97 1.59 -5.93
N ASN A 338 -25.89 1.46 -4.60
CA ASN A 338 -25.70 2.57 -3.66
C ASN A 338 -24.26 2.67 -3.13
N VAL A 339 -23.38 1.71 -3.42
CA VAL A 339 -22.01 1.69 -2.90
C VAL A 339 -21.00 1.55 -4.02
N ARG A 340 -20.10 2.52 -4.11
CA ARG A 340 -19.06 2.65 -5.12
C ARG A 340 -17.69 2.58 -4.48
N LEU A 341 -16.78 1.84 -5.09
CA LEU A 341 -15.38 1.71 -4.70
C LEU A 341 -14.51 2.43 -5.73
N CYS A 342 -13.54 3.21 -5.26
CA CYS A 342 -12.55 3.88 -6.10
C CYS A 342 -11.14 3.34 -5.76
N ASP A 343 -10.50 2.65 -6.71
CA ASP A 343 -9.11 2.18 -6.56
C ASP A 343 -8.14 3.21 -7.14
N CYS A 344 -7.02 3.46 -6.47
CA CYS A 344 -5.93 4.27 -7.01
C CYS A 344 -4.62 3.48 -7.12
N PRO A 345 -3.72 3.92 -8.01
CA PRO A 345 -2.34 3.44 -8.01
C PRO A 345 -1.70 3.52 -6.62
N GLY A 346 -0.82 2.57 -6.33
CA GLY A 346 -0.06 2.60 -5.08
C GLY A 346 0.84 3.82 -5.01
N LEU A 347 0.72 4.59 -3.94
CA LEU A 347 1.44 5.84 -3.76
C LEU A 347 2.39 5.74 -2.56
N VAL A 348 3.64 6.17 -2.76
CA VAL A 348 4.66 6.21 -1.71
C VAL A 348 4.90 7.67 -1.32
N PHE A 349 4.58 7.99 -0.07
CA PHE A 349 4.75 9.33 0.50
C PHE A 349 6.23 9.61 0.86
N PRO A 350 6.68 10.86 0.79
CA PRO A 350 8.00 11.24 1.30
C PRO A 350 8.07 11.02 2.81
N SER A 351 9.18 10.43 3.26
CA SER A 351 9.42 10.09 4.66
C SER A 351 10.92 9.96 4.89
N LEU A 352 11.30 9.80 6.16
CA LEU A 352 12.68 9.54 6.60
C LEU A 352 12.94 8.05 6.87
N GLN A 353 12.05 7.16 6.42
CA GLN A 353 12.26 5.73 6.62
C GLN A 353 13.52 5.26 5.88
N PRO A 354 14.28 4.30 6.45
CA PRO A 354 15.43 3.73 5.78
C PRO A 354 15.07 3.15 4.41
N LYS A 355 15.82 3.54 3.36
CA LYS A 355 15.64 3.02 1.99
C LYS A 355 15.69 1.48 1.92
N ALA A 356 16.34 0.83 2.89
CA ALA A 356 16.40 -0.64 3.02
C ALA A 356 15.01 -1.29 3.14
N LEU A 357 14.02 -0.60 3.71
CA LEU A 357 12.63 -1.08 3.83
C LEU A 357 11.88 -1.07 2.49
N GLN A 358 12.40 -0.40 1.46
CA GLN A 358 11.74 -0.21 0.15
C GLN A 358 12.37 -1.03 -0.99
N LEU A 359 13.20 -2.03 -0.64
CA LEU A 359 13.69 -3.15 -1.46
C LEU A 359 14.01 -2.81 -2.92
N ARG A 360 15.27 -2.43 -3.18
CA ARG A 360 15.84 -2.33 -4.54
C ARG A 360 17.12 -3.14 -4.74
N GLU A 361 17.82 -3.44 -3.65
CA GLU A 361 19.01 -4.30 -3.63
C GLU A 361 18.89 -5.27 -2.43
N PRO A 362 19.34 -6.52 -2.56
CA PRO A 362 19.10 -7.54 -1.55
C PRO A 362 19.92 -7.32 -0.26
N TYR A 363 21.14 -6.79 -0.38
CA TYR A 363 22.07 -6.74 0.75
C TYR A 363 21.63 -5.81 1.88
N SER A 364 21.13 -4.61 1.57
CA SER A 364 20.70 -3.66 2.60
C SER A 364 19.46 -4.15 3.34
N ALA A 365 18.54 -4.83 2.64
CA ALA A 365 17.39 -5.46 3.27
C ALA A 365 17.78 -6.68 4.13
N ILE A 366 18.70 -7.52 3.66
CA ILE A 366 19.22 -8.65 4.43
C ILE A 366 19.96 -8.15 5.66
N GLN A 367 20.80 -7.13 5.52
CA GLN A 367 21.48 -6.50 6.66
C GLN A 367 20.46 -5.97 7.67
N PHE A 368 19.45 -5.23 7.21
CA PHE A 368 18.40 -4.69 8.08
C PHE A 368 17.69 -5.79 8.89
N LEU A 369 17.43 -6.95 8.29
CA LEU A 369 16.86 -8.10 8.98
C LEU A 369 17.87 -8.78 9.92
N ALA A 370 19.11 -8.92 9.49
CA ALA A 370 20.18 -9.59 10.24
C ALA A 370 20.55 -8.85 11.54
N GLU A 371 20.49 -7.51 11.50
CA GLU A 371 20.66 -6.67 12.68
C GLU A 371 19.54 -6.86 13.73
N ARG A 372 18.41 -7.47 13.35
CA ARG A 372 17.19 -7.60 14.20
C ARG A 372 16.84 -9.04 14.54
N LEU A 373 17.32 -10.00 13.75
CA LEU A 373 16.98 -11.41 13.84
C LEU A 373 18.24 -12.23 13.66
N ASP A 374 18.37 -13.32 14.42
CA ASP A 374 19.42 -14.32 14.23
C ASP A 374 19.16 -15.15 12.96
N LEU A 375 19.41 -14.52 11.81
CA LEU A 375 19.21 -15.13 10.49
C LEU A 375 20.07 -16.38 10.28
N PRO A 376 21.36 -16.45 10.70
CA PRO A 376 22.14 -17.69 10.62
C PRO A 376 21.41 -18.88 11.24
N THR A 377 20.89 -18.72 12.47
CA THR A 377 20.16 -19.79 13.17
C THR A 377 18.82 -20.10 12.52
N ILE A 378 18.02 -19.07 12.19
CA ILE A 378 16.70 -19.23 11.57
C ILE A 378 16.81 -19.95 10.21
N LEU A 379 17.79 -19.58 9.41
CA LEU A 379 18.02 -20.13 8.07
C LEU A 379 18.93 -21.36 8.07
N ARG A 380 19.44 -21.78 9.23
CA ARG A 380 20.36 -22.93 9.42
C ARG A 380 21.60 -22.83 8.51
N LEU A 381 22.19 -21.65 8.44
CA LEU A 381 23.36 -21.40 7.61
C LEU A 381 24.64 -21.90 8.28
N GLN A 382 25.57 -22.41 7.48
CA GLN A 382 26.90 -22.78 7.95
C GLN A 382 27.86 -21.59 7.83
N PRO A 383 28.75 -21.36 8.81
CA PRO A 383 29.73 -20.28 8.75
C PRO A 383 30.56 -20.30 7.45
N PRO A 384 30.91 -19.14 6.88
CA PRO A 384 31.82 -19.09 5.74
C PRO A 384 33.20 -19.62 6.14
N ASP A 385 33.62 -20.71 5.51
CA ASP A 385 34.96 -21.31 5.53
C ASP A 385 35.37 -22.12 6.76
N GLY A 386 34.61 -23.15 7.13
CA GLY A 386 35.10 -24.33 7.87
C GLY A 386 35.75 -24.10 9.25
N ALA A 387 35.82 -22.86 9.74
CA ALA A 387 36.35 -22.51 11.03
C ALA A 387 35.32 -22.89 12.08
N GLY A 388 35.65 -23.87 12.92
CA GLY A 388 34.85 -24.32 14.05
C GLY A 388 34.74 -23.29 15.19
N ASP A 389 34.76 -22.00 14.88
CA ASP A 389 34.61 -20.92 15.85
C ASP A 389 33.21 -20.29 15.71
N SER A 390 32.39 -20.48 16.74
CA SER A 390 31.02 -19.97 16.87
C SER A 390 30.92 -18.44 16.94
N HIS A 391 32.04 -17.72 16.78
CA HIS A 391 32.16 -16.27 16.98
C HIS A 391 32.53 -15.48 15.70
N LYS A 392 32.57 -16.11 14.52
CA LYS A 392 32.84 -15.36 13.28
C LYS A 392 31.67 -14.43 12.96
N ALA A 393 31.96 -13.14 12.93
CA ALA A 393 30.95 -12.10 12.72
C ALA A 393 30.43 -12.15 11.27
N TRP A 394 29.13 -12.35 11.11
CA TRP A 394 28.46 -12.45 9.82
C TRP A 394 28.30 -11.09 9.16
N SER A 395 28.47 -11.03 7.85
CA SER A 395 28.05 -9.88 7.02
C SER A 395 26.77 -10.20 6.24
N ALA A 396 26.12 -9.17 5.70
CA ALA A 396 24.97 -9.37 4.81
C ALA A 396 25.36 -10.11 3.52
N PHE A 397 26.59 -9.90 3.06
CA PHE A 397 27.16 -10.64 1.94
C PHE A 397 27.30 -12.14 2.26
N ASP A 398 27.81 -12.49 3.43
CA ASP A 398 27.96 -13.89 3.87
C ASP A 398 26.61 -14.61 3.96
N LEU A 399 25.58 -13.92 4.44
CA LEU A 399 24.22 -14.44 4.52
C LEU A 399 23.65 -14.76 3.12
N CYS A 400 23.90 -13.90 2.13
CA CYS A 400 23.53 -14.15 0.74
C CYS A 400 24.25 -15.37 0.16
N GLU A 401 25.57 -15.46 0.36
CA GLU A 401 26.41 -16.54 -0.19
C GLU A 401 26.13 -17.89 0.48
N GLY A 402 25.98 -17.91 1.81
CA GLY A 402 25.67 -19.13 2.58
C GLY A 402 24.33 -19.77 2.16
N LYS A 403 23.36 -18.95 1.73
CA LYS A 403 22.07 -19.41 1.21
C LYS A 403 22.18 -20.00 -0.22
N SER A 404 23.13 -19.51 -1.01
CA SER A 404 23.42 -20.05 -2.35
C SER A 404 24.01 -21.47 -2.27
N ARG A 405 24.80 -21.76 -1.23
CA ARG A 405 25.46 -23.07 -1.00
C ARG A 405 24.54 -24.14 -0.40
N SER A 406 23.42 -23.77 0.24
CA SER A 406 22.56 -24.66 1.02
C SER A 406 21.30 -25.20 0.30
N ASN A 407 21.31 -25.29 -1.03
CA ASN A 407 20.24 -25.95 -1.83
C ASN A 407 18.85 -25.29 -1.75
N LEU A 408 18.78 -23.96 -1.81
CA LEU A 408 17.55 -23.22 -2.12
C LEU A 408 17.75 -22.37 -3.39
N ARG A 409 17.61 -23.00 -4.56
CA ARG A 409 17.38 -22.29 -5.83
C ARG A 409 16.14 -21.40 -5.67
N GLY A 410 16.32 -20.09 -5.60
CA GLY A 410 15.15 -19.20 -5.58
C GLY A 410 15.38 -17.69 -5.48
N LEU A 411 16.59 -17.20 -5.18
CA LEU A 411 16.81 -15.75 -4.99
C LEU A 411 17.91 -15.12 -5.84
N VAL A 412 18.70 -15.90 -6.58
CA VAL A 412 19.77 -15.38 -7.48
C VAL A 412 19.26 -15.15 -8.92
N GLY A 413 17.95 -15.18 -9.13
CA GLY A 413 17.30 -14.92 -10.42
C GLY A 413 16.79 -13.49 -10.62
N TRP A 414 17.41 -12.51 -9.96
CA TRP A 414 17.08 -11.09 -10.13
C TRP A 414 18.37 -10.30 -10.34
N TYR A 415 18.87 -10.35 -11.58
CA TYR A 415 19.79 -9.38 -12.16
C TYR A 415 19.14 -8.74 -13.36
#